data_AF-A0A6C0KYV7-F1
#
_entry.id   AF-A0A6C0KYV7-F1
#
_cell.length_a   1.000
_cell.length_b   1.000
_cell.length_c   1.000
_cell.angle_alpha   90.00
_cell.angle_beta   90.00
_cell.angle_gamma   90.00
#
_symmetry.space_group_name_H-M   'P 1'
#
loop_
_entity.id
_entity.type
_entity.pdbx_description
1 polymer ?
#
loop_
_entity_poly.entity_id
_entity_poly.type
_entity_poly.pdbx_seq_one_letter_code
_entity_poly.pdbx_strand_id
1 'polypeptide(L)'
;MEDINFKKINIGENFMQHKQNRKSNKYSRNKTDNVSQLKPLTVKELLLQKLKQYKKDKSRKNRRVPQITQPFGPKSIETPSLTASFVQHGKRTHKQRVHTPIMNRNYGEHVQPEYGNLKNGIKPTYRQYQKNKTMRKANSESRVKVEVEKKMNLGRNMTQKKVGVFIKSSDSRRKVSEEKVDIQRSNIKTVKNYLKTQNLIKFGTHAPNDLLREIYSSSKLCGDVYNINGKSLVHNYMNNEM
;
A
#
# COMPACT_ATOMS: atom_id res chain seq x y z
N MET A 1 38.92 -17.93 58.60
CA MET A 1 37.92 -18.65 57.80
C MET A 1 36.65 -17.82 57.87
N GLU A 2 36.18 -17.38 56.70
CA GLU A 2 35.20 -16.32 56.50
C GLU A 2 33.77 -16.79 56.83
N ASP A 3 33.00 -15.90 57.44
CA ASP A 3 31.60 -16.11 57.79
C ASP A 3 30.70 -16.10 56.53
N ILE A 4 30.00 -17.21 56.29
CA ILE A 4 28.92 -17.27 55.29
C ILE A 4 27.60 -16.93 55.99
N ASN A 5 27.11 -15.72 55.73
CA ASN A 5 25.84 -15.19 56.21
C ASN A 5 24.67 -15.71 55.36
N PHE A 6 23.79 -16.53 55.94
CA PHE A 6 22.61 -17.06 55.25
C PHE A 6 21.51 -16.00 55.10
N LYS A 7 21.20 -15.63 53.86
CA LYS A 7 20.09 -14.72 53.52
C LYS A 7 18.76 -15.48 53.55
N LYS A 8 17.96 -15.28 54.61
CA LYS A 8 16.57 -15.76 54.72
C LYS A 8 15.71 -15.16 53.60
N ILE A 9 15.05 -16.01 52.82
CA ILE A 9 14.03 -15.59 51.85
C ILE A 9 12.67 -15.58 52.57
N ASN A 10 12.07 -14.40 52.69
CA ASN A 10 10.74 -14.22 53.27
C ASN A 10 9.69 -14.43 52.16
N ILE A 11 9.00 -15.56 52.19
CA ILE A 11 7.89 -15.84 51.27
C ILE A 11 6.63 -15.23 51.88
N GLY A 12 6.15 -14.13 51.31
CA GLY A 12 4.96 -13.43 51.80
C GLY A 12 3.70 -14.31 51.73
N GLU A 13 2.80 -14.12 52.71
CA GLU A 13 1.59 -14.90 52.99
C GLU A 13 0.53 -14.98 51.85
N ASN A 14 0.80 -14.40 50.69
CA ASN A 14 -0.11 -14.38 49.54
C ASN A 14 0.24 -15.41 48.45
N PHE A 15 1.24 -16.28 48.66
CA PHE A 15 1.68 -17.26 47.66
C PHE A 15 0.77 -18.50 47.54
N MET A 16 -0.20 -18.67 48.45
CA MET A 16 -1.10 -19.84 48.50
C MET A 16 -2.58 -19.43 48.72
N GLN A 17 -3.10 -18.45 47.97
CA GLN A 17 -4.55 -18.20 47.96
C GLN A 17 -5.18 -18.54 46.61
N HIS A 18 -5.72 -19.75 46.54
CA HIS A 18 -6.67 -20.17 45.52
C HIS A 18 -7.89 -19.25 45.52
N LYS A 19 -8.06 -18.48 44.44
CA LYS A 19 -9.17 -17.53 44.28
C LYS A 19 -10.46 -18.29 43.93
N GLN A 20 -11.26 -18.61 44.94
CA GLN A 20 -12.61 -19.10 44.73
C GLN A 20 -13.48 -18.02 44.08
N ASN A 21 -14.11 -18.37 42.94
CA ASN A 21 -15.06 -17.52 42.24
C ASN A 21 -16.36 -17.37 43.04
N ARG A 22 -16.49 -16.31 43.82
CA ARG A 22 -17.78 -15.84 44.30
C ARG A 22 -18.39 -14.89 43.27
N LYS A 23 -19.44 -15.33 42.59
CA LYS A 23 -20.34 -14.46 41.82
C LYS A 23 -21.18 -13.68 42.82
N SER A 24 -20.90 -12.39 43.01
CA SER A 24 -21.84 -11.48 43.68
C SER A 24 -22.58 -10.63 42.64
N ASN A 25 -23.89 -10.52 42.88
CA ASN A 25 -24.84 -9.80 42.05
C ASN A 25 -24.60 -8.29 42.07
N LYS A 26 -24.93 -7.66 40.95
CA LYS A 26 -24.83 -6.22 40.69
C LYS A 26 -25.68 -5.40 41.66
N TYR A 27 -25.08 -4.35 42.21
CA TYR A 27 -25.77 -3.07 42.40
C TYR A 27 -24.93 -1.98 41.72
N SER A 28 -25.60 -1.22 40.85
CA SER A 28 -25.05 -0.06 40.16
C SER A 28 -24.67 1.01 41.18
N ARG A 29 -23.39 1.36 41.25
CA ARG A 29 -22.94 2.60 41.90
C ARG A 29 -22.39 3.49 40.80
N ASN A 30 -23.20 4.46 40.39
CA ASN A 30 -22.80 5.49 39.44
C ASN A 30 -21.59 6.22 40.02
N LYS A 31 -20.42 5.96 39.46
CA LYS A 31 -19.22 6.74 39.75
C LYS A 31 -19.33 7.99 38.89
N THR A 32 -19.60 9.12 39.52
CA THR A 32 -19.43 10.43 38.89
C THR A 32 -17.93 10.63 38.69
N ASP A 33 -17.44 10.29 37.50
CA ASP A 33 -16.06 10.58 37.13
C ASP A 33 -15.89 12.10 37.09
N ASN A 34 -15.00 12.64 37.93
CA ASN A 34 -14.59 14.04 37.87
C ASN A 34 -13.92 14.29 36.51
N VAL A 35 -14.70 14.79 35.53
CA VAL A 35 -14.30 15.04 34.14
C VAL A 35 -13.16 16.07 34.03
N SER A 36 -12.94 16.88 35.07
CA SER A 36 -11.96 17.96 35.11
C SER A 36 -10.50 17.52 35.29
N GLN A 37 -10.21 16.23 35.55
CA GLN A 37 -8.83 15.74 35.77
C GLN A 37 -8.30 14.79 34.68
N LEU A 38 -9.05 14.57 33.60
CA LEU A 38 -8.58 13.71 32.52
C LEU A 38 -7.56 14.44 31.65
N LYS A 39 -6.28 14.08 31.80
CA LYS A 39 -5.22 14.50 30.87
C LYS A 39 -5.63 14.06 29.45
N PRO A 40 -5.53 14.92 28.43
CA PRO A 40 -5.86 14.55 27.07
C PRO A 40 -4.97 13.38 26.64
N LEU A 41 -5.60 12.28 26.18
CA LEU A 41 -4.87 11.09 25.76
C LEU A 41 -3.89 11.47 24.64
N THR A 42 -2.63 11.09 24.84
CA THR A 42 -1.62 11.25 23.80
C THR A 42 -1.95 10.36 22.60
N VAL A 43 -1.46 10.72 21.40
CA VAL A 43 -1.69 9.94 20.17
C VAL A 43 -1.32 8.45 20.36
N LYS A 44 -0.28 8.19 21.16
CA LYS A 44 0.19 6.84 21.52
C LYS A 44 -0.85 6.05 22.33
N GLU A 45 -1.49 6.67 23.31
CA GLU A 45 -2.53 6.04 24.12
C GLU A 45 -3.79 5.75 23.31
N LEU A 46 -4.16 6.67 22.42
CA LEU A 46 -5.30 6.52 21.52
C LEU A 46 -5.08 5.37 20.53
N LEU A 47 -3.85 5.24 20.00
CA LEU A 47 -3.46 4.10 19.16
C LEU A 47 -3.53 2.79 19.93
N LEU A 48 -3.01 2.76 21.16
CA LEU A 48 -3.03 1.57 22.02
C LEU A 48 -4.47 1.13 22.34
N GLN A 49 -5.36 2.09 22.60
CA GLN A 49 -6.78 1.83 22.84
C GLN A 49 -7.44 1.21 21.60
N LYS A 50 -7.18 1.77 20.41
CA LYS A 50 -7.68 1.21 19.13
C LYS A 50 -7.16 -0.22 18.89
N LEU A 51 -5.89 -0.48 19.15
CA LEU A 51 -5.31 -1.82 19.02
C LEU A 51 -5.93 -2.83 19.99
N LYS A 52 -6.18 -2.43 21.25
CA LYS A 52 -6.87 -3.27 22.24
C LYS A 52 -8.29 -3.59 21.79
N GLN A 53 -9.02 -2.61 21.27
CA GLN A 53 -10.38 -2.78 20.77
C GLN A 53 -10.43 -3.73 19.56
N TYR A 54 -9.52 -3.56 18.60
CA TYR A 54 -9.39 -4.45 17.44
C TYR A 54 -9.15 -5.92 17.84
N LYS A 55 -8.23 -6.17 18.78
CA LYS A 55 -7.98 -7.54 19.29
C LYS A 55 -9.22 -8.15 19.94
N LYS A 56 -9.98 -7.34 20.71
CA LYS A 56 -11.23 -7.78 21.36
C LYS A 56 -12.29 -8.16 20.32
N ASP A 57 -12.48 -7.36 19.29
CA ASP A 57 -13.49 -7.63 18.26
C ASP A 57 -13.10 -8.81 17.34
N LYS A 58 -11.81 -8.99 17.06
CA LYS A 58 -11.30 -10.15 16.34
C LYS A 58 -11.56 -11.45 17.11
N SER A 59 -11.36 -11.46 18.43
CA SER A 59 -11.66 -12.63 19.28
C SER A 59 -13.15 -12.98 19.30
N ARG A 60 -14.04 -11.97 19.20
CA ARG A 60 -15.49 -12.16 19.18
C ARG A 60 -15.99 -12.76 17.87
N LYS A 61 -15.37 -12.41 16.73
CA LYS A 61 -15.69 -13.02 15.42
C LYS A 61 -15.33 -14.50 15.35
N ASN A 62 -14.17 -14.90 15.89
CA ASN A 62 -13.78 -16.33 15.91
C ASN A 62 -14.65 -17.20 16.82
N ARG A 63 -15.43 -16.60 17.73
CA ARG A 63 -16.32 -17.32 18.65
C ARG A 63 -17.74 -17.51 18.12
N ARG A 64 -18.09 -16.89 16.99
CA ARG A 64 -19.39 -17.03 16.31
C ARG A 64 -19.25 -17.89 15.05
N VAL A 65 -18.93 -19.16 15.23
CA VAL A 65 -19.24 -20.17 14.22
C VAL A 65 -20.69 -20.59 14.48
N PRO A 66 -21.63 -20.44 13.52
CA PRO A 66 -22.97 -20.99 13.68
C PRO A 66 -22.86 -22.52 13.74
N GLN A 67 -23.23 -23.12 14.87
CA GLN A 67 -23.41 -24.56 14.94
C GLN A 67 -24.65 -24.92 14.11
N ILE A 68 -24.43 -25.61 13.00
CA ILE A 68 -25.47 -26.38 12.32
C ILE A 68 -25.61 -27.66 13.13
N THR A 69 -26.74 -27.81 13.82
CA THR A 69 -27.11 -29.04 14.52
C THR A 69 -27.39 -30.13 13.47
N GLN A 70 -26.52 -31.14 13.38
CA GLN A 70 -26.78 -32.39 12.67
C GLN A 70 -26.86 -33.52 13.71
N PRO A 71 -27.88 -34.38 13.70
CA PRO A 71 -27.98 -35.50 14.63
C PRO A 71 -27.05 -36.66 14.23
N PHE A 72 -26.62 -37.37 15.27
CA PHE A 72 -25.62 -38.44 15.31
C PHE A 72 -25.94 -39.68 14.45
N GLY A 73 -24.89 -40.30 13.90
CA GLY A 73 -24.88 -41.70 13.45
C GLY A 73 -23.47 -42.18 13.04
N PRO A 74 -22.94 -43.32 13.54
CA PRO A 74 -21.58 -43.77 13.22
C PRO A 74 -21.57 -44.90 12.19
N LYS A 75 -20.67 -44.87 11.19
CA LYS A 75 -20.18 -46.07 10.47
C LYS A 75 -18.74 -45.86 9.97
N SER A 76 -17.86 -46.76 10.40
CA SER A 76 -16.46 -46.93 9.97
C SER A 76 -16.36 -47.87 8.76
N ILE A 77 -15.57 -47.53 7.74
CA ILE A 77 -15.04 -48.49 6.74
C ILE A 77 -13.65 -48.04 6.28
N GLU A 78 -12.66 -48.93 6.40
CA GLU A 78 -11.28 -48.84 5.90
C GLU A 78 -11.16 -49.39 4.48
N THR A 79 -10.26 -48.87 3.64
CA THR A 79 -9.73 -49.57 2.44
C THR A 79 -8.27 -49.18 2.11
N PRO A 80 -7.49 -50.06 1.42
CA PRO A 80 -6.03 -50.16 1.53
C PRO A 80 -5.21 -49.57 0.36
N SER A 81 -3.90 -49.35 0.60
CA SER A 81 -2.92 -48.78 -0.33
C SER A 81 -2.33 -49.81 -1.32
N LEU A 82 -1.97 -49.37 -2.54
CA LEU A 82 -1.25 -50.16 -3.54
C LEU A 82 0.18 -49.63 -3.76
N THR A 83 1.16 -50.52 -3.67
CA THR A 83 2.58 -50.30 -4.00
C THR A 83 2.93 -51.00 -5.32
N ALA A 84 3.65 -50.33 -6.22
CA ALA A 84 4.13 -50.90 -7.49
C ALA A 84 5.68 -50.98 -7.54
N SER A 85 6.21 -52.11 -8.00
CA SER A 85 7.64 -52.41 -8.13
C SER A 85 8.18 -52.19 -9.55
N PHE A 86 9.43 -51.71 -9.65
CA PHE A 86 10.14 -51.28 -10.86
C PHE A 86 11.16 -52.34 -11.34
N VAL A 87 11.31 -52.57 -12.64
CA VAL A 87 12.33 -53.47 -13.24
C VAL A 87 13.20 -52.71 -14.24
N GLN A 88 14.52 -52.85 -14.13
CA GLN A 88 15.53 -52.30 -15.05
C GLN A 88 16.11 -53.39 -15.96
N HIS A 89 16.34 -53.07 -17.24
CA HIS A 89 17.11 -53.90 -18.17
C HIS A 89 18.33 -53.18 -18.73
N GLY A 90 19.44 -53.92 -18.75
CA GLY A 90 20.81 -53.46 -18.95
C GLY A 90 21.28 -53.35 -20.41
N LYS A 91 22.51 -52.84 -20.53
CA LYS A 91 23.19 -52.43 -21.77
C LYS A 91 23.89 -53.62 -22.44
N ARG A 92 23.85 -53.70 -23.78
CA ARG A 92 24.77 -54.51 -24.59
C ARG A 92 25.45 -53.67 -25.66
N THR A 93 26.77 -53.84 -25.72
CA THR A 93 27.72 -53.25 -26.66
C THR A 93 28.01 -54.21 -27.81
N HIS A 94 28.11 -53.74 -29.07
CA HIS A 94 28.90 -54.47 -30.06
C HIS A 94 29.61 -53.55 -31.08
N LYS A 95 30.78 -54.03 -31.52
CA LYS A 95 31.91 -53.32 -32.16
C LYS A 95 31.71 -53.11 -33.66
N GLN A 96 32.44 -52.12 -34.19
CA GLN A 96 32.48 -51.69 -35.59
C GLN A 96 33.19 -52.68 -36.51
N ARG A 97 32.76 -52.75 -37.77
CA ARG A 97 33.60 -53.20 -38.91
C ARG A 97 33.69 -52.07 -39.94
N VAL A 98 34.92 -51.68 -40.25
CA VAL A 98 35.27 -50.69 -41.27
C VAL A 98 35.23 -51.35 -42.64
N HIS A 99 34.46 -50.80 -43.56
CA HIS A 99 34.59 -51.05 -44.98
C HIS A 99 34.36 -49.74 -45.73
N THR A 100 35.42 -49.21 -46.33
CA THR A 100 35.33 -48.15 -47.34
C THR A 100 35.31 -48.81 -48.71
N PRO A 101 34.38 -48.37 -49.59
CA PRO A 101 34.82 -48.08 -50.94
C PRO A 101 34.40 -46.67 -51.37
N ILE A 102 35.36 -45.99 -51.98
CA ILE A 102 35.23 -44.69 -52.63
C ILE A 102 34.25 -44.82 -53.79
N MET A 103 33.20 -44.00 -53.81
CA MET A 103 32.43 -43.71 -55.03
C MET A 103 32.17 -42.21 -55.10
N ASN A 104 32.82 -41.61 -56.09
CA ASN A 104 32.61 -40.25 -56.57
C ASN A 104 31.15 -40.13 -57.04
N ARG A 105 30.29 -39.50 -56.24
CA ARG A 105 28.96 -39.06 -56.68
C ARG A 105 28.95 -37.55 -56.67
N ASN A 106 28.51 -37.01 -57.80
CA ASN A 106 28.26 -35.60 -57.99
C ASN A 106 27.10 -35.20 -57.06
N TYR A 107 27.42 -34.56 -55.94
CA TYR A 107 26.48 -34.10 -54.93
C TYR A 107 26.12 -32.65 -55.26
N GLY A 108 24.97 -32.43 -55.92
CA GLY A 108 24.44 -31.07 -56.15
C GLY A 108 24.38 -30.28 -54.85
N GLU A 109 24.55 -28.95 -54.89
CA GLU A 109 24.73 -28.06 -53.71
C GLU A 109 23.99 -28.53 -52.45
N HIS A 110 24.68 -29.32 -51.62
CA HIS A 110 24.13 -29.75 -50.35
C HIS A 110 24.30 -28.61 -49.37
N VAL A 111 23.21 -27.88 -49.13
CA VAL A 111 23.14 -26.91 -48.03
C VAL A 111 23.51 -27.64 -46.74
N GLN A 112 24.63 -27.23 -46.13
CA GLN A 112 25.11 -27.90 -44.94
C GLN A 112 24.07 -27.76 -43.81
N PRO A 113 23.77 -28.85 -43.07
CA PRO A 113 22.83 -28.77 -41.97
C PRO A 113 23.31 -27.78 -40.90
N GLU A 114 22.34 -27.07 -40.31
CA GLU A 114 22.54 -26.09 -39.24
C GLU A 114 23.01 -26.74 -37.91
N TYR A 115 23.11 -28.07 -37.87
CA TYR A 115 23.55 -28.87 -36.73
C TYR A 115 24.72 -29.78 -37.11
N GLY A 116 25.50 -30.19 -36.11
CA GLY A 116 26.63 -31.12 -36.23
C GLY A 116 26.37 -32.48 -35.58
N ASN A 117 27.31 -33.41 -35.76
CA ASN A 117 27.32 -34.73 -35.14
C ASN A 117 28.29 -34.84 -33.95
N LEU A 118 29.25 -33.93 -33.82
CA LEU A 118 30.23 -33.92 -32.74
C LEU A 118 29.64 -33.31 -31.45
N LYS A 119 29.84 -33.99 -30.32
CA LYS A 119 29.49 -33.47 -29.00
C LYS A 119 30.51 -32.39 -28.61
N ASN A 120 30.04 -31.21 -28.19
CA ASN A 120 30.85 -30.02 -27.92
C ASN A 120 31.55 -29.42 -29.16
N GLY A 121 31.08 -29.75 -30.37
CA GLY A 121 31.52 -29.05 -31.58
C GLY A 121 30.99 -27.62 -31.65
N ILE A 122 31.50 -26.86 -32.63
CA ILE A 122 31.08 -25.47 -32.89
C ILE A 122 29.59 -25.39 -33.22
N LYS A 123 29.06 -26.37 -33.96
CA LYS A 123 27.63 -26.51 -34.26
C LYS A 123 26.95 -27.42 -33.22
N PRO A 124 25.71 -27.12 -32.79
CA PRO A 124 25.00 -27.97 -31.83
C PRO A 124 24.74 -29.36 -32.38
N THR A 125 24.78 -30.39 -31.54
CA THR A 125 24.36 -31.74 -31.95
C THR A 125 22.88 -31.74 -32.34
N TYR A 126 22.43 -32.59 -33.27
CA TYR A 126 21.02 -32.66 -33.70
C TYR A 126 20.01 -32.65 -32.54
N ARG A 127 20.26 -33.45 -31.49
CA ARG A 127 19.43 -33.50 -30.28
C ARG A 127 19.36 -32.15 -29.54
N GLN A 128 20.45 -31.40 -29.52
CA GLN A 128 20.53 -30.09 -28.87
C GLN A 128 19.92 -29.00 -29.73
N TYR A 129 20.09 -29.07 -31.06
CA TYR A 129 19.40 -28.21 -32.01
C TYR A 129 17.87 -28.34 -31.88
N GLN A 130 17.34 -29.56 -31.85
CA GLN A 130 15.90 -29.81 -31.66
C GLN A 130 15.37 -29.29 -30.32
N LYS A 131 16.17 -29.38 -29.24
CA LYS A 131 15.84 -28.77 -27.95
C LYS A 131 15.82 -27.24 -28.05
N ASN A 132 16.83 -26.63 -28.64
CA ASN A 132 16.91 -25.17 -28.78
C ASN A 132 15.80 -24.61 -29.67
N LYS A 133 15.35 -25.36 -30.70
CA LYS A 133 14.18 -25.01 -31.53
C LYS A 133 12.86 -24.97 -30.76
N THR A 134 12.74 -25.73 -29.68
CA THR A 134 11.51 -25.85 -28.88
C THR A 134 11.53 -24.99 -27.61
N MET A 135 12.69 -24.47 -27.22
CA MET A 135 12.80 -23.52 -26.12
C MET A 135 12.31 -22.14 -26.57
N ARG A 136 11.30 -21.60 -25.87
CA ARG A 136 10.89 -20.20 -26.05
C ARG A 136 12.09 -19.31 -25.75
N LYS A 137 12.55 -18.50 -26.72
CA LYS A 137 13.50 -17.42 -26.45
C LYS A 137 12.92 -16.59 -25.31
N ALA A 138 13.64 -16.51 -24.17
CA ALA A 138 13.26 -15.61 -23.10
C ALA A 138 13.26 -14.22 -23.70
N ASN A 139 12.09 -13.64 -23.92
CA ASN A 139 11.97 -12.36 -24.59
C ASN A 139 12.59 -11.32 -23.66
N SER A 140 13.85 -10.96 -23.89
CA SER A 140 14.54 -9.85 -23.24
C SER A 140 14.10 -8.52 -23.85
N GLU A 141 12.85 -8.44 -24.29
CA GLU A 141 12.19 -7.18 -24.59
C GLU A 141 12.09 -6.44 -23.27
N SER A 142 12.90 -5.39 -23.12
CA SER A 142 12.81 -4.43 -22.03
C SER A 142 11.36 -4.01 -21.89
N ARG A 143 10.70 -4.37 -20.78
CA ARG A 143 9.32 -3.93 -20.50
C ARG A 143 9.31 -2.41 -20.50
N VAL A 144 8.89 -1.81 -21.62
CA VAL A 144 8.71 -0.37 -21.72
C VAL A 144 7.53 -0.03 -20.81
N LYS A 145 7.78 0.73 -19.74
CA LYS A 145 6.71 1.31 -18.93
C LYS A 145 5.99 2.35 -19.79
N VAL A 146 4.79 2.02 -20.23
CA VAL A 146 3.90 2.99 -20.88
C VAL A 146 3.02 3.60 -19.80
N GLU A 147 3.17 4.90 -19.60
CA GLU A 147 2.26 5.67 -18.76
C GLU A 147 0.99 5.98 -19.55
N VAL A 148 -0.15 5.44 -19.12
CA VAL A 148 -1.45 5.64 -19.78
C VAL A 148 -2.31 6.52 -18.90
N GLU A 149 -2.55 7.75 -19.33
CA GLU A 149 -3.49 8.65 -18.67
C GLU A 149 -4.93 8.33 -19.11
N LYS A 150 -5.81 8.07 -18.14
CA LYS A 150 -7.25 7.88 -18.39
C LYS A 150 -8.02 9.09 -17.89
N LYS A 151 -8.56 9.90 -18.81
CA LYS A 151 -9.48 11.00 -18.48
C LYS A 151 -10.84 10.43 -18.11
N MET A 152 -11.40 10.89 -16.99
CA MET A 152 -12.73 10.47 -16.52
C MET A 152 -13.70 11.64 -16.59
N ASN A 153 -14.84 11.43 -17.25
CA ASN A 153 -15.91 12.42 -17.31
C ASN A 153 -16.65 12.46 -15.97
N LEU A 154 -16.71 13.64 -15.36
CA LEU A 154 -17.46 13.88 -14.13
C LEU A 154 -18.89 14.33 -14.45
N GLY A 155 -19.77 14.32 -13.45
CA GLY A 155 -21.17 14.72 -13.61
C GLY A 155 -22.07 13.60 -14.12
N ARG A 156 -23.30 13.96 -14.51
CA ARG A 156 -24.33 13.01 -14.97
C ARG A 156 -24.13 12.67 -16.45
N ASN A 157 -23.87 11.41 -16.74
CA ASN A 157 -23.94 10.87 -18.09
C ASN A 157 -25.38 10.39 -18.36
N MET A 158 -26.08 11.09 -19.27
CA MET A 158 -27.47 10.78 -19.56
C MET A 158 -27.63 9.45 -20.33
N THR A 159 -26.72 9.16 -21.24
CA THR A 159 -26.73 7.96 -22.09
C THR A 159 -26.55 6.68 -21.27
N GLN A 160 -25.55 6.65 -20.39
CA GLN A 160 -25.25 5.50 -19.54
C GLN A 160 -26.03 5.52 -18.22
N LYS A 161 -26.82 6.57 -17.95
CA LYS A 161 -27.55 6.80 -16.69
C LYS A 161 -26.64 6.64 -15.45
N LYS A 162 -25.40 7.15 -15.52
CA LYS A 162 -24.39 7.09 -14.43
C LYS A 162 -23.97 8.49 -14.00
N VAL A 163 -23.50 8.66 -12.77
CA VAL A 163 -22.92 9.92 -12.27
C VAL A 163 -21.48 9.68 -11.84
N GLY A 164 -20.54 10.41 -12.44
CA GLY A 164 -19.15 10.44 -12.02
C GLY A 164 -18.92 11.53 -10.98
N VAL A 165 -18.41 11.17 -9.81
CA VAL A 165 -18.05 12.14 -8.75
C VAL A 165 -16.56 12.06 -8.51
N PHE A 166 -15.88 13.20 -8.55
CA PHE A 166 -14.48 13.27 -8.18
C PHE A 166 -14.36 13.53 -6.69
N ILE A 167 -13.82 12.54 -5.97
CA ILE A 167 -13.47 12.68 -4.56
C ILE A 167 -11.95 12.84 -4.50
N LYS A 168 -11.50 14.04 -4.15
CA LYS A 168 -10.08 14.37 -4.00
C LYS A 168 -9.42 13.43 -2.96
N SER A 169 -8.13 13.15 -3.08
CA SER A 169 -7.43 12.31 -2.10
C SER A 169 -7.33 13.00 -0.73
N SER A 170 -7.10 12.21 0.33
CA SER A 170 -6.92 12.76 1.69
C SER A 170 -5.74 13.72 1.75
N ASP A 171 -4.62 13.36 1.12
CA ASP A 171 -3.41 14.17 1.12
C ASP A 171 -3.63 15.51 0.41
N SER A 172 -4.34 15.50 -0.72
CA SER A 172 -4.66 16.73 -1.43
C SER A 172 -5.65 17.62 -0.66
N ARG A 173 -6.60 17.05 0.10
CA ARG A 173 -7.46 17.86 1.01
C ARG A 173 -6.66 18.44 2.17
N ARG A 174 -5.73 17.65 2.73
CA ARG A 174 -4.86 18.07 3.84
C ARG A 174 -3.94 19.22 3.42
N LYS A 175 -3.27 19.11 2.27
CA LYS A 175 -2.43 20.18 1.72
C LYS A 175 -3.19 21.50 1.58
N VAL A 176 -4.39 21.46 0.98
CA VAL A 176 -5.24 22.66 0.84
C VAL A 176 -5.62 23.24 2.21
N SER A 177 -5.90 22.39 3.21
CA SER A 177 -6.22 22.86 4.56
C SER A 177 -5.02 23.47 5.27
N GLU A 178 -3.82 22.90 5.09
CA GLU A 178 -2.57 23.42 5.66
C GLU A 178 -2.21 24.77 5.03
N GLU A 179 -2.20 24.85 3.70
CA GLU A 179 -1.97 26.10 2.95
C GLU A 179 -2.95 27.20 3.35
N LYS A 180 -4.24 26.87 3.52
CA LYS A 180 -5.25 27.85 3.98
C LYS A 180 -4.87 28.46 5.34
N VAL A 181 -4.41 27.64 6.28
CA VAL A 181 -4.01 28.09 7.62
C VAL A 181 -2.76 28.98 7.54
N ASP A 182 -1.78 28.60 6.71
CA ASP A 182 -0.53 29.36 6.57
C ASP A 182 -0.78 30.73 5.91
N ILE A 183 -1.63 30.77 4.87
CA ILE A 183 -2.07 32.00 4.22
C ILE A 183 -2.75 32.93 5.23
N GLN A 184 -3.62 32.41 6.10
CA GLN A 184 -4.30 33.20 7.12
C GLN A 184 -3.35 33.75 8.20
N ARG A 185 -2.22 33.09 8.47
CA ARG A 185 -1.22 33.51 9.47
C ARG A 185 -0.26 34.60 8.97
N SER A 186 -0.24 34.88 7.66
CA SER A 186 0.62 35.87 7.03
C SER A 186 0.64 37.22 7.77
N ASN A 187 1.76 37.93 7.76
CA ASN A 187 1.83 39.25 8.38
C ASN A 187 0.86 40.22 7.69
N ILE A 188 0.14 41.05 8.46
CA ILE A 188 -0.83 41.99 7.88
C ILE A 188 -0.19 42.96 6.88
N LYS A 189 1.09 43.32 7.05
CA LYS A 189 1.82 44.17 6.11
C LYS A 189 1.98 43.49 4.74
N THR A 190 2.35 42.21 4.71
CA THR A 190 2.50 41.44 3.46
C THR A 190 1.16 41.24 2.79
N VAL A 191 0.11 40.95 3.58
CA VAL A 191 -1.29 40.87 3.12
C VAL A 191 -1.71 42.16 2.44
N LYS A 192 -1.54 43.31 3.10
CA LYS A 192 -1.88 44.63 2.55
C LYS A 192 -1.10 44.93 1.27
N ASN A 193 0.20 44.63 1.24
CA ASN A 193 1.03 44.85 0.05
C ASN A 193 0.55 44.01 -1.12
N TYR A 194 0.26 42.72 -0.90
CA TYR A 194 -0.31 41.87 -1.95
C TYR A 194 -1.64 42.41 -2.45
N LEU A 195 -2.58 42.74 -1.56
CA LEU A 195 -3.90 43.23 -2.00
C LEU A 195 -3.81 44.55 -2.78
N LYS A 196 -2.82 45.40 -2.46
CA LYS A 196 -2.53 46.63 -3.21
C LYS A 196 -1.96 46.33 -4.60
N THR A 197 -0.96 45.44 -4.71
CA THR A 197 -0.36 45.10 -6.01
C THR A 197 -1.37 44.44 -6.95
N GLN A 198 -2.31 43.67 -6.39
CA GLN A 198 -3.41 43.05 -7.12
C GLN A 198 -4.59 44.00 -7.39
N ASN A 199 -4.51 45.26 -6.94
CA ASN A 199 -5.56 46.28 -7.01
C ASN A 199 -6.91 45.87 -6.36
N LEU A 200 -6.90 44.87 -5.48
CA LEU A 200 -8.09 44.39 -4.77
C LEU A 200 -8.54 45.35 -3.67
N ILE A 201 -7.61 46.14 -3.14
CA ILE A 201 -7.91 47.21 -2.19
C ILE A 201 -7.26 48.51 -2.64
N LYS A 202 -7.77 49.63 -2.12
CA LYS A 202 -7.21 50.95 -2.34
C LYS A 202 -6.00 51.22 -1.42
N PHE A 203 -5.14 52.17 -1.75
CA PHE A 203 -4.19 52.68 -0.77
C PHE A 203 -4.94 53.42 0.36
N GLY A 204 -4.45 53.36 1.60
CA GLY A 204 -5.09 54.04 2.74
C GLY A 204 -6.42 53.46 3.25
N THR A 205 -6.84 52.25 2.85
CA THR A 205 -8.12 51.71 3.36
C THR A 205 -8.10 51.52 4.86
N HIS A 206 -9.20 51.86 5.52
CA HIS A 206 -9.48 51.53 6.93
C HIS A 206 -10.24 50.20 7.10
N ALA A 207 -10.18 49.30 6.10
CA ALA A 207 -10.85 48.01 6.20
C ALA A 207 -10.33 47.18 7.39
N PRO A 208 -11.21 46.45 8.09
CA PRO A 208 -10.81 45.57 9.19
C PRO A 208 -9.78 44.52 8.76
N ASN A 209 -8.85 44.19 9.66
CA ASN A 209 -7.78 43.23 9.36
C ASN A 209 -8.34 41.84 8.99
N ASP A 210 -9.45 41.41 9.60
CA ASP A 210 -10.08 40.12 9.31
C ASP A 210 -10.61 40.07 7.88
N LEU A 211 -11.24 41.16 7.42
CA LEU A 211 -11.70 41.28 6.04
C LEU A 211 -10.52 41.24 5.05
N LEU A 212 -9.42 41.94 5.36
CA LEU A 212 -8.22 41.91 4.53
C LEU A 212 -7.61 40.50 4.44
N ARG A 213 -7.57 39.77 5.57
CA ARG A 213 -7.11 38.37 5.58
C ARG A 213 -8.02 37.47 4.77
N GLU A 214 -9.34 37.68 4.84
CA GLU A 214 -10.30 36.88 4.09
C GLU A 214 -10.16 37.09 2.58
N ILE A 215 -10.11 38.36 2.15
CA ILE A 215 -9.89 38.72 0.73
C ILE A 215 -8.56 38.12 0.23
N TYR A 216 -7.49 38.24 1.02
CA TYR A 216 -6.20 37.66 0.68
C TYR A 216 -6.26 36.14 0.55
N SER A 217 -6.90 35.46 1.50
CA SER A 217 -7.02 34.01 1.48
C SER A 217 -7.83 33.52 0.30
N SER A 218 -8.94 34.17 0.00
CA SER A 218 -9.80 33.85 -1.12
C SER A 218 -9.10 34.08 -2.45
N SER A 219 -8.41 35.23 -2.61
CA SER A 219 -7.66 35.54 -3.83
C SER A 219 -6.52 34.53 -4.08
N LYS A 220 -5.74 34.19 -3.05
CA LYS A 220 -4.66 33.22 -3.18
C LYS A 220 -5.16 31.81 -3.50
N LEU A 221 -6.23 31.35 -2.85
CA LEU A 221 -6.81 30.03 -3.12
C LEU A 221 -7.49 29.93 -4.49
N CYS A 222 -7.97 31.06 -5.03
CA CYS A 222 -8.61 31.12 -6.35
C CYS A 222 -7.60 31.15 -7.51
N GLY A 223 -6.30 31.32 -7.22
CA GLY A 223 -5.23 31.34 -8.22
C GLY A 223 -4.86 32.74 -8.69
N ASP A 224 -4.51 33.62 -7.75
CA ASP A 224 -4.05 35.00 -7.96
C ASP A 224 -5.03 35.87 -8.78
N VAL A 225 -5.90 36.58 -8.04
CA VAL A 225 -6.96 37.41 -8.63
C VAL A 225 -6.51 38.87 -8.72
N TYR A 226 -6.70 39.47 -9.91
CA TYR A 226 -6.35 40.87 -10.19
C TYR A 226 -7.60 41.69 -10.51
N ASN A 227 -7.68 42.91 -9.97
CA ASN A 227 -8.73 43.87 -10.33
C ASN A 227 -8.26 44.78 -11.47
N ILE A 228 -8.99 44.77 -12.58
CA ILE A 228 -8.68 45.56 -13.79
C ILE A 228 -9.34 46.95 -13.82
N ASN A 229 -10.06 47.34 -12.75
CA ASN A 229 -10.74 48.64 -12.71
C ASN A 229 -9.73 49.81 -12.72
N GLY A 230 -9.76 50.60 -13.80
CA GLY A 230 -8.88 51.75 -14.00
C GLY A 230 -8.94 52.80 -12.89
N LYS A 231 -10.11 53.04 -12.28
CA LYS A 231 -10.23 54.00 -11.15
C LYS A 231 -9.43 53.55 -9.93
N SER A 232 -9.42 52.24 -9.65
CA SER A 232 -8.66 51.68 -8.53
C SER A 232 -7.16 51.66 -8.84
N LEU A 233 -6.82 51.32 -10.08
CA LEU A 233 -5.44 51.30 -10.56
C LEU A 233 -4.78 52.69 -10.45
N VAL A 234 -5.43 53.74 -10.99
CA VAL A 234 -4.91 55.12 -10.94
C VAL A 234 -4.75 55.58 -9.50
N HIS A 235 -5.76 55.36 -8.65
CA HIS A 235 -5.69 55.74 -7.24
C HIS A 235 -4.53 55.05 -6.51
N ASN A 236 -4.31 53.76 -6.77
CA ASN A 236 -3.23 53.00 -6.14
C ASN A 236 -1.86 53.41 -6.65
N TYR A 237 -1.75 53.72 -7.95
CA TYR A 237 -0.51 54.20 -8.54
C TYR A 237 -0.09 55.55 -7.95
N MET A 238 -1.00 56.53 -7.92
CA MET A 238 -0.70 57.88 -7.44
C MET A 238 -0.31 57.93 -5.96
N ASN A 239 -0.86 57.03 -5.15
CA ASN A 239 -0.63 56.98 -3.70
C ASN A 239 0.43 55.96 -3.27
N ASN A 240 1.12 55.31 -4.19
CA ASN A 240 2.14 54.29 -3.87
C ASN A 240 3.46 54.90 -3.35
N GLU A 241 3.68 56.18 -3.63
CA GLU A 241 4.91 56.93 -3.34
C GLU A 241 4.84 57.74 -2.03
N MET A 242 3.71 57.71 -1.31
CA MET A 242 3.54 58.30 0.03
C MET A 242 3.65 57.26 1.13
#